data_AF-A0A2J5P1S9-F1
#
_entry.id   AF-A0A2J5P1S9-F1
#
_cell.length_a   1.000
_cell.length_b   1.000
_cell.length_c   1.000
_cell.angle_alpha   90.00
_cell.angle_beta   90.00
_cell.angle_gamma   90.00
#
_symmetry.space_group_name_H-M   'P 1'
#
loop_
_entity.id
_entity.type
_entity.pdbx_description
1 polymer ?
#
loop_
_entity_poly.entity_id
_entity_poly.type
_entity_poly.pdbx_seq_one_letter_code
_entity_poly.pdbx_strand_id
1 'polypeptide(L)' 'MQQFEWVHAAWLALAIALEILANVFLKFSDGFRRKFYGIMSLAAVLGAFSALSQAVKGI' A
#
# COMPACT_ATOMS: atom_id res chain seq x y z
N MET A 1 -23.76 10.00 -7.25
CA MET A 1 -22.94 10.75 -6.26
C MET A 1 -22.40 9.85 -5.15
N GLN A 2 -23.19 8.96 -4.53
CA GLN A 2 -22.72 8.19 -3.35
C GLN A 2 -21.78 7.00 -3.64
N GLN A 3 -21.85 6.38 -4.83
CA GLN A 3 -21.00 5.23 -5.18
C GLN A 3 -19.50 5.59 -5.28
N PHE A 4 -19.18 6.83 -5.65
CA PHE A 4 -17.80 7.31 -5.79
C PHE A 4 -17.10 7.36 -4.41
N GLU A 5 -17.77 7.91 -3.40
CA GLU A 5 -17.29 7.95 -2.01
C GLU A 5 -16.87 6.57 -1.47
N TRP A 6 -17.72 5.55 -1.66
CA TRP A 6 -17.43 4.19 -1.18
C TRP A 6 -16.27 3.52 -1.91
N VAL A 7 -16.12 3.78 -3.22
CA VAL A 7 -15.00 3.26 -4.01
C VAL A 7 -13.69 3.89 -3.54
N HIS A 8 -13.67 5.17 -3.21
CA HIS A 8 -12.48 5.85 -2.67
C HIS A 8 -12.13 5.37 -1.27
N ALA A 9 -13.14 5.18 -0.41
CA ALA A 9 -12.95 4.57 0.89
C ALA A 9 -12.35 3.15 0.79
N ALA A 10 -12.79 2.35 -0.20
CA ALA A 10 -12.22 1.02 -0.45
C ALA A 10 -10.76 1.09 -0.95
N TRP A 11 -10.44 2.03 -1.85
CA TRP A 11 -9.05 2.25 -2.29
C TRP A 11 -8.15 2.74 -1.15
N LEU A 12 -8.66 3.60 -0.28
CA LEU A 12 -7.95 4.08 0.90
C LEU A 12 -7.68 2.93 1.88
N ALA A 13 -8.68 2.10 2.16
CA ALA A 13 -8.53 0.91 3.00
C ALA A 13 -7.50 -0.07 2.43
N LEU A 14 -7.51 -0.28 1.10
CA LEU A 14 -6.53 -1.11 0.41
C LEU A 14 -5.12 -0.52 0.53
N ALA A 15 -4.96 0.79 0.34
CA ALA A 15 -3.68 1.47 0.49
C ALA A 15 -3.10 1.29 1.90
N ILE A 16 -3.92 1.47 2.94
CA ILE A 16 -3.52 1.26 4.34
C ILE A 16 -3.12 -0.20 4.59
N ALA A 17 -3.88 -1.17 4.09
CA ALA A 17 -3.54 -2.58 4.25
C ALA A 17 -2.19 -2.92 3.59
N LEU A 18 -1.95 -2.41 2.38
CA LEU A 18 -0.68 -2.58 1.67
C LEU A 18 0.49 -1.90 2.39
N GLU A 19 0.27 -0.73 2.97
CA GLU A 19 1.27 0.00 3.77
C GLU A 19 1.70 -0.83 5.00
N ILE A 20 0.74 -1.43 5.70
CA ILE A 20 1.02 -2.30 6.86
C ILE A 20 1.82 -3.53 6.40
N LEU A 21 1.39 -4.19 5.32
CA LEU A 21 2.08 -5.34 4.73
C LEU A 21 3.52 -4.99 4.32
N ALA A 22 3.71 -3.85 3.68
CA ALA A 22 5.02 -3.34 3.29
C ALA A 22 5.94 -3.18 4.51
N ASN A 23 5.46 -2.54 5.56
CA ASN A 23 6.22 -2.32 6.80
C ASN A 23 6.53 -3.64 7.53
N VAL A 24 5.61 -4.61 7.50
CA VAL A 24 5.85 -5.96 8.02
C VAL A 24 6.96 -6.66 7.22
N PHE A 25 6.93 -6.61 5.88
CA PHE A 25 8.00 -7.16 5.05
C PHE A 25 9.33 -6.44 5.25
N LEU A 26 9.31 -5.12 5.46
CA LEU A 26 10.50 -4.34 5.77
C LEU A 26 11.12 -4.80 7.10
N LYS A 27 10.30 -5.06 8.12
CA LYS A 27 10.75 -5.61 9.41
C LYS A 27 11.36 -7.00 9.24
N PHE A 28 10.74 -7.87 8.44
CA PHE A 28 11.31 -9.19 8.13
C PHE A 28 12.57 -9.14 7.25
N SER A 29 12.79 -8.03 6.53
CA SER A 29 14.00 -7.84 5.72
C SER A 29 15.27 -7.64 6.55
N ASP A 30 15.14 -7.39 7.87
CA ASP A 30 16.25 -7.08 8.79
C ASP A 30 17.13 -5.95 8.22
N GLY A 31 16.50 -4.80 7.90
CA GLY A 31 17.17 -3.65 7.32
C GLY A 31 17.79 -3.94 5.95
N PHE A 32 17.09 -4.67 5.07
CA PHE A 32 17.55 -5.14 3.75
C PHE A 32 18.67 -6.19 3.76
N ARG A 33 19.03 -6.78 4.92
CA ARG A 33 19.93 -7.95 4.94
C ARG A 33 19.35 -9.13 4.18
N ARG A 34 18.02 -9.33 4.20
CA ARG A 34 17.31 -10.29 3.37
C ARG A 34 16.69 -9.58 2.17
N LYS A 35 17.47 -9.46 1.08
CA LYS A 35 17.11 -8.73 -0.15
C LYS A 35 15.74 -9.09 -0.73
N PHE A 36 15.32 -10.36 -0.64
CA PHE A 36 14.02 -10.80 -1.14
C PHE A 36 12.84 -10.11 -0.42
N TYR A 37 12.86 -10.05 0.91
CA TYR A 37 11.82 -9.36 1.69
C TYR A 37 11.88 -7.84 1.51
N GLY A 38 13.07 -7.27 1.32
CA GLY A 38 13.22 -5.85 1.02
C GLY A 38 12.65 -5.46 -0.35
N ILE A 39 12.83 -6.29 -1.38
CA ILE A 39 12.22 -6.05 -2.70
C ILE A 39 10.70 -6.18 -2.62
N MET A 40 10.18 -7.19 -1.90
CA MET A 40 8.74 -7.35 -1.69
C MET A 40 8.14 -6.17 -0.91
N SER A 41 8.84 -5.62 0.08
CA SER A 41 8.35 -4.43 0.79
C SER A 41 8.29 -3.23 -0.15
N LEU A 42 9.31 -3.00 -0.98
CA LEU A 42 9.31 -1.90 -1.95
C LEU A 42 8.16 -2.04 -2.97
N ALA A 43 7.92 -3.24 -3.48
CA ALA A 43 6.79 -3.50 -4.38
C ALA A 43 5.44 -3.22 -3.68
N ALA A 44 5.29 -3.62 -2.41
CA ALA A 44 4.09 -3.36 -1.62
C ALA A 44 3.89 -1.86 -1.35
N VAL A 45 4.96 -1.10 -1.06
CA VAL A 45 4.90 0.37 -0.93
C VAL A 45 4.42 1.02 -2.23
N LEU A 46 4.98 0.62 -3.38
CA LEU A 46 4.54 1.14 -4.68
C LEU A 46 3.06 0.82 -4.96
N GLY A 47 2.60 -0.36 -4.57
CA GLY A 47 1.19 -0.75 -4.62
C GLY A 47 0.31 0.12 -3.73
N ALA A 48 0.73 0.37 -2.48
CA ALA A 48 0.02 1.24 -1.54
C ALA A 48 -0.14 2.66 -2.09
N PHE A 49 0.94 3.25 -2.61
CA PHE A 49 0.92 4.57 -3.23
C PHE A 49 0.06 4.63 -4.50
N SER A 50 0.05 3.56 -5.30
CA SER A 50 -0.82 3.47 -6.48
C SER A 50 -2.30 3.44 -6.09
N ALA A 51 -2.66 2.64 -5.07
CA ALA A 51 -4.01 2.61 -4.51
C ALA A 51 -4.41 3.96 -3.90
N LEU A 52 -3.49 4.63 -3.18
CA LEU A 52 -3.70 5.95 -2.62
C LEU A 52 -3.95 6.99 -3.73
N SER A 53 -3.18 6.95 -4.83
CA SER A 53 -3.40 7.85 -5.97
C SER A 53 -4.81 7.70 -6.58
N GLN A 54 -5.35 6.48 -6.62
CA GLN A 54 -6.71 6.24 -7.10
C GLN A 54 -7.78 6.70 -6.10
N ALA A 55 -7.52 6.61 -4.80
CA ALA A 55 -8.39 7.16 -3.76
C ALA A 55 -8.44 8.70 -3.82
N VAL A 56 -7.30 9.35 -4.10
CA VAL A 56 -7.15 10.82 -4.10
C VAL A 56 -7.64 11.47 -5.40
N LYS A 57 -7.65 10.77 -6.54
CA LYS A 57 -8.16 11.33 -7.81
C LYS A 57 -9.67 11.57 -7.84
N GLY A 58 -10.41 10.99 -6.89
CA GLY A 58 -11.87 11.06 -6.86
C GLY A 58 -12.45 12.00 -5.80
N ILE A 59 -11.60 12.62 -4.99
CA ILE A 59 -11.95 13.75 -4.10
C ILE A 59 -11.81 15.09 -4.83
#